data_AF-A0A950AA12-F1
#
_entry.id   AF-A0A950AA12-F1
#
_cell.length_a   1.000
_cell.length_b   1.000
_cell.length_c   1.000
_cell.angle_alpha   90.00
_cell.angle_beta   90.00
_cell.angle_gamma   90.00
#
_symmetry.space_group_name_H-M   'P 1'
#
loop_
_entity.id
_entity.type
_entity.pdbx_description
1 polymer ?
#
loop_
_entity_poly.entity_id
_entity_poly.type
_entity_poly.pdbx_seq_one_letter_code
_entity_poly.pdbx_strand_id
1 'polypeptide(L)'
;MFPGTLRVKAGTVVTLSMSPDTRETHTVTFGSPAYLTKLTNGLLSDPLLTQQDLYPSELPSLGPIVVSPSVHGNGFANLGALDRDPTTPLPASGKVMFPTPGTYHYACLIHPFMRGTIIVTK
;
A
#
# COMPACT_ATOMS: atom_id res chain seq x y z
N MET A 1 10.61 1.81 -12.91
CA MET A 1 10.78 2.24 -11.51
C MET A 1 9.38 2.33 -10.92
N PHE A 2 9.05 1.53 -9.90
CA PHE A 2 7.83 1.78 -9.15
C PHE A 2 8.08 2.95 -8.19
N PRO A 3 7.09 3.83 -7.98
CA PRO A 3 5.70 3.61 -8.38
C PRO A 3 5.36 4.08 -9.80
N GLY A 4 4.44 3.35 -10.43
CA GLY A 4 3.92 3.58 -11.79
C GLY A 4 2.51 3.02 -11.95
N THR A 5 1.94 3.12 -13.14
CA THR A 5 0.60 2.61 -13.45
C THR A 5 0.65 1.15 -13.83
N LEU A 6 -0.13 0.30 -13.14
CA LEU A 6 -0.37 -1.10 -13.52
C LEU A 6 -1.83 -1.27 -13.95
N ARG A 7 -2.08 -2.08 -14.99
CA ARG A 7 -3.42 -2.47 -15.44
C ARG A 7 -3.66 -3.95 -15.17
N VAL A 8 -4.76 -4.29 -14.52
CA VAL A 8 -5.16 -5.68 -14.20
C VAL A 8 -6.66 -5.88 -14.40
N LYS A 9 -7.14 -7.13 -14.41
CA LYS A 9 -8.58 -7.44 -14.37
C LYS A 9 -9.08 -7.56 -12.93
N ALA A 10 -10.37 -7.34 -12.72
CA ALA A 10 -11.02 -7.59 -11.43
C ALA A 10 -10.78 -9.04 -10.97
N GLY A 11 -10.55 -9.24 -9.67
CA GLY A 11 -10.16 -10.50 -9.06
C GLY A 11 -8.66 -10.84 -9.18
N THR A 12 -7.87 -10.05 -9.91
CA THR A 12 -6.41 -10.27 -9.97
C THR A 12 -5.78 -9.99 -8.62
N VAL A 13 -4.95 -10.94 -8.15
CA VAL A 13 -4.05 -10.72 -7.02
C VAL A 13 -2.76 -10.09 -7.53
N VAL A 14 -2.42 -8.91 -7.01
CA VAL A 14 -1.19 -8.19 -7.31
C VAL A 14 -0.22 -8.36 -6.15
N THR A 15 1.00 -8.79 -6.45
CA THR A 15 2.10 -8.80 -5.47
C THR A 15 2.91 -7.52 -5.63
N LEU A 16 2.95 -6.69 -4.59
CA LEU A 16 3.83 -5.53 -4.53
C LEU A 16 5.09 -5.94 -3.77
N SER A 17 6.23 -5.83 -4.42
CA SER A 17 7.51 -6.29 -3.89
C SER A 17 8.51 -5.14 -3.79
N MET A 18 9.32 -5.19 -2.74
CA MET A 18 10.43 -4.28 -2.55
C MET A 18 11.50 -4.51 -3.64
N SER A 19 12.04 -3.40 -4.18
CA SER A 19 13.14 -3.47 -5.13
C SER A 19 14.33 -4.24 -4.52
N PRO A 20 15.02 -5.13 -5.25
CA PRO A 20 16.24 -5.77 -4.76
C PRO A 20 17.32 -4.78 -4.29
N ASP A 21 17.31 -3.58 -4.87
CA ASP A 21 18.33 -2.55 -4.61
C ASP A 21 17.94 -1.58 -3.49
N THR A 22 16.71 -1.66 -2.96
CA THR A 22 16.33 -0.76 -1.86
C THR A 22 17.06 -1.12 -0.57
N ARG A 23 17.36 -0.10 0.24
CA ARG A 23 17.88 -0.22 1.61
C ARG A 23 16.98 0.51 2.62
N GLU A 24 15.84 1.01 2.15
CA GLU A 24 14.89 1.79 2.93
C GLU A 24 13.62 0.97 3.18
N THR A 25 12.92 1.29 4.26
CA THR A 25 11.57 0.80 4.54
C THR A 25 10.55 1.61 3.76
N HIS A 26 9.55 0.94 3.21
CA HIS A 26 8.45 1.57 2.48
C HIS A 26 7.12 1.01 2.95
N THR A 27 6.03 1.69 2.60
CA THR A 27 4.68 1.16 2.73
C THR A 27 3.98 1.17 1.38
N VAL A 28 2.90 0.41 1.27
CA VAL A 28 1.93 0.55 0.18
C VAL A 28 0.57 0.76 0.79
N THR A 29 0.10 1.99 0.70
CA THR A 29 -1.15 2.40 1.33
C THR A 29 -2.10 2.90 0.27
N PHE A 30 -3.24 2.22 0.14
CA PHE A 30 -4.36 2.58 -0.72
C PHE A 30 -5.32 3.52 -0.01
N GLY A 31 -5.98 4.37 -0.79
CA GLY A 31 -6.98 5.31 -0.32
C GLY A 31 -7.26 6.41 -1.34
N SER A 32 -8.15 7.32 -1.00
CA SER A 32 -8.36 8.51 -1.84
C SER A 32 -7.10 9.39 -1.86
N PRO A 33 -6.79 10.08 -2.98
CA PRO A 33 -5.60 10.94 -3.05
C PRO A 33 -5.52 12.00 -1.94
N ALA A 34 -6.66 12.58 -1.54
CA ALA A 34 -6.74 13.54 -0.45
C ALA A 34 -6.41 12.89 0.91
N TYR A 35 -6.91 11.68 1.15
CA TYR A 35 -6.63 10.96 2.39
C TYR A 35 -5.16 10.51 2.47
N LEU A 36 -4.59 9.99 1.39
CA LEU A 36 -3.17 9.65 1.32
C LEU A 36 -2.26 10.86 1.55
N THR A 37 -2.64 12.03 1.03
CA THR A 37 -1.93 13.29 1.28
C THR A 37 -2.00 13.72 2.74
N LYS A 38 -3.17 13.55 3.39
CA LYS A 38 -3.29 13.81 4.84
C LYS A 38 -2.38 12.90 5.66
N LEU A 39 -2.35 11.60 5.37
CA LEU A 39 -1.52 10.63 6.10
C LEU A 39 -0.02 10.90 5.91
N THR A 40 0.43 11.07 4.67
CA THR A 40 1.84 11.37 4.36
C THR A 40 2.32 12.67 5.02
N ASN A 41 1.51 13.74 5.02
CA ASN A 41 1.87 14.98 5.70
C ASN A 41 1.88 14.81 7.22
N GLY A 42 0.92 14.06 7.78
CA GLY A 42 0.87 13.73 9.20
C GLY A 42 2.17 13.08 9.67
N LEU A 43 2.65 12.06 8.96
CA LEU A 43 3.88 11.36 9.29
C LEU A 43 5.14 12.25 9.30
N LEU A 44 5.18 13.28 8.46
CA LEU A 44 6.31 14.21 8.40
C LEU A 44 6.25 15.32 9.46
N SER A 45 5.08 15.55 10.05
CA SER A 45 4.82 16.71 10.92
C SER A 45 4.48 16.32 12.36
N ASP A 46 4.08 15.07 12.58
CA ASP A 46 3.74 14.51 13.89
C ASP A 46 4.85 13.53 14.33
N PRO A 47 5.43 13.68 15.54
CA PRO A 47 6.40 12.72 16.06
C PRO A 47 5.82 11.34 16.36
N LEU A 48 4.50 11.16 16.34
CA LEU A 48 3.84 9.90 16.69
C LEU A 48 3.44 9.10 15.46
N LEU A 49 4.11 7.97 15.26
CA LEU A 49 3.68 6.92 14.34
C LEU A 49 2.40 6.27 14.89
N THR A 50 1.36 6.20 14.07
CA THR A 50 0.15 5.46 14.42
C THR A 50 0.22 4.02 13.91
N GLN A 51 -0.62 3.14 14.46
CA GLN A 51 -0.71 1.77 13.95
C GLN A 51 -1.12 1.71 12.47
N GLN A 52 -1.92 2.69 12.03
CA GLN A 52 -2.38 2.80 10.65
C GLN A 52 -1.23 3.00 9.65
N ASP A 53 -0.13 3.59 10.11
CA ASP A 53 1.00 3.93 9.26
C ASP A 53 1.90 2.71 8.98
N LEU A 54 2.00 1.78 9.93
CA LEU A 54 3.01 0.71 9.92
C LEU A 54 2.45 -0.71 9.82
N TYR A 55 1.22 -0.97 10.28
CA TYR A 55 0.68 -2.33 10.30
C TYR A 55 -0.21 -2.60 9.09
N PRO A 56 -0.24 -3.87 8.62
CA PRO A 56 -1.16 -4.24 7.57
C PRO A 56 -2.61 -4.12 8.06
N SER A 57 -3.51 -3.67 7.20
CA SER A 57 -4.93 -3.49 7.56
C SER A 57 -5.68 -4.80 7.78
N GLU A 58 -5.17 -5.89 7.22
CA GLU A 58 -5.69 -7.25 7.37
C GLU A 58 -4.51 -8.19 7.65
N LEU A 59 -4.78 -9.34 8.25
CA LEU A 59 -3.73 -10.31 8.58
C LEU A 59 -3.24 -11.01 7.29
N PRO A 60 -1.98 -10.81 6.82
CA PRO A 60 -1.55 -11.32 5.52
C PRO A 60 -1.48 -12.85 5.43
N SER A 61 -1.44 -13.55 6.57
CA SER A 61 -1.49 -15.02 6.63
C SER A 61 -2.86 -15.59 6.27
N LEU A 62 -3.92 -14.78 6.27
CA LEU A 62 -5.28 -15.20 5.89
C LEU A 62 -5.58 -15.00 4.41
N GLY A 63 -4.72 -14.29 3.66
CA GLY A 63 -4.92 -14.04 2.23
C GLY A 63 -4.42 -12.67 1.77
N PRO A 64 -4.62 -12.33 0.49
CA PRO A 64 -4.35 -10.99 -0.01
C PRO A 64 -5.33 -9.99 0.61
N ILE A 65 -4.84 -8.79 0.95
CA ILE A 65 -5.67 -7.69 1.45
C ILE A 65 -6.65 -7.28 0.34
N VAL A 66 -7.93 -7.17 0.65
CA VAL A 66 -8.95 -6.79 -0.33
C VAL A 66 -9.00 -5.27 -0.45
N VAL A 67 -8.85 -4.75 -1.65
CA VAL A 67 -8.89 -3.31 -1.91
C VAL A 67 -10.07 -2.98 -2.81
N SER A 68 -11.06 -2.29 -2.24
CA SER A 68 -12.26 -1.78 -2.93
C SER A 68 -12.52 -0.33 -2.50
N PRO A 69 -13.36 0.45 -3.21
CA PRO A 69 -13.64 1.84 -2.84
C PRO A 69 -14.25 2.03 -1.43
N SER A 70 -14.85 0.98 -0.85
CA SER A 70 -15.54 1.03 0.45
C SER A 70 -14.87 0.19 1.53
N VAL A 71 -13.76 -0.52 1.24
CA VAL A 71 -13.08 -1.33 2.25
C VAL A 71 -12.67 -0.44 3.43
N HIS A 72 -12.86 -0.95 4.65
CA HIS A 72 -12.63 -0.21 5.90
C HIS A 72 -13.36 1.15 5.99
N GLY A 73 -14.45 1.32 5.23
CA GLY A 73 -15.34 2.49 5.23
C GLY A 73 -14.94 3.62 4.29
N ASN A 74 -13.71 3.67 3.79
CA ASN A 74 -13.21 4.76 2.94
C ASN A 74 -12.22 4.33 1.84
N GLY A 75 -12.06 3.03 1.62
CA GLY A 75 -11.11 2.47 0.65
C GLY A 75 -9.67 2.44 1.16
N PHE A 76 -9.45 2.71 2.44
CA PHE A 76 -8.13 2.61 3.05
C PHE A 76 -7.69 1.15 3.16
N ALA A 77 -6.46 0.86 2.76
CA ALA A 77 -5.81 -0.42 3.06
C ALA A 77 -4.29 -0.22 3.03
N ASN A 78 -3.57 -0.74 4.01
CA ASN A 78 -2.12 -0.67 4.09
C ASN A 78 -1.53 -2.09 4.08
N LEU A 79 -0.46 -2.30 3.32
CA LEU A 79 0.36 -3.52 3.41
C LEU A 79 1.28 -3.53 4.65
N GLY A 80 1.37 -2.40 5.35
CA GLY A 80 2.29 -2.18 6.45
C GLY A 80 3.70 -1.82 5.97
N ALA A 81 4.63 -1.76 6.93
CA ALA A 81 6.05 -1.54 6.68
C ALA A 81 6.67 -2.76 5.98
N LEU A 82 7.35 -2.50 4.87
CA LEU A 82 8.05 -3.48 4.05
C LEU A 82 9.51 -3.05 3.89
N ASP A 83 10.44 -3.98 3.96
CA ASP A 83 11.85 -3.73 3.66
C ASP A 83 12.51 -4.96 3.01
N ARG A 84 13.84 -4.94 2.84
CA ARG A 84 14.61 -6.13 2.43
C ARG A 84 15.75 -6.45 3.37
N ASP A 85 15.74 -5.87 4.56
CA ASP A 85 16.79 -6.08 5.53
C ASP A 85 16.55 -7.44 6.21
N PRO A 86 17.41 -8.45 5.98
CA PRO A 86 17.21 -9.79 6.55
C PRO A 86 17.31 -9.82 8.09
N THR A 87 17.71 -8.71 8.73
CA THR A 87 17.79 -8.58 10.18
C THR A 87 16.52 -8.06 10.82
N THR A 88 15.52 -7.63 10.04
CA THR A 88 14.22 -7.18 10.54
C THR A 88 13.15 -8.26 10.36
N PRO A 89 12.03 -8.20 11.11
CA PRO A 89 10.90 -9.10 10.88
C PRO A 89 9.98 -8.63 9.73
N LEU A 90 10.32 -7.54 9.02
CA LEU A 90 9.43 -6.95 8.03
C LEU A 90 9.42 -7.79 6.74
N PRO A 91 8.26 -7.96 6.09
CA PRO A 91 8.18 -8.71 4.85
C PRO A 91 8.69 -7.88 3.67
N ALA A 92 9.30 -8.56 2.69
CA ALA A 92 9.77 -7.93 1.45
C ALA A 92 8.70 -7.71 0.38
N SER A 93 7.47 -8.17 0.64
CA SER A 93 6.35 -8.02 -0.29
C SER A 93 5.02 -8.19 0.44
N GLY A 94 3.95 -7.71 -0.18
CA GLY A 94 2.58 -8.00 0.22
C GLY A 94 1.68 -8.21 -0.98
N LYS A 95 0.50 -8.80 -0.74
CA LYS A 95 -0.47 -9.13 -1.78
C LYS A 95 -1.77 -8.38 -1.55
N VAL A 96 -2.31 -7.85 -2.64
CA VAL A 96 -3.64 -7.21 -2.66
C VAL A 96 -4.51 -7.80 -3.76
N MET A 97 -5.82 -7.81 -3.55
CA MET A 97 -6.81 -8.23 -4.55
C MET A 97 -7.83 -7.12 -4.78
N PHE A 98 -8.17 -6.87 -6.04
CA PHE A 98 -9.16 -5.86 -6.40
C PHE A 98 -10.43 -6.52 -6.98
N PRO A 99 -11.52 -6.67 -6.21
CA PRO A 99 -12.72 -7.36 -6.68
C PRO A 99 -13.55 -6.54 -7.66
N THR A 100 -13.36 -5.21 -7.70
CA THR A 100 -14.18 -4.27 -8.47
C THR A 100 -13.34 -3.49 -9.48
N PRO A 101 -13.83 -3.28 -10.71
CA PRO A 101 -13.21 -2.34 -11.65
C PRO A 101 -13.12 -0.93 -11.07
N GLY A 102 -12.07 -0.20 -11.42
CA GLY A 102 -11.84 1.16 -10.92
C GLY A 102 -10.37 1.57 -10.97
N THR A 103 -10.10 2.78 -10.52
CA THR A 103 -8.75 3.32 -10.37
C THR A 103 -8.41 3.40 -8.89
N TYR A 104 -7.37 2.70 -8.47
CA TYR A 104 -6.91 2.63 -7.09
C TYR A 104 -5.57 3.34 -6.97
N HIS A 105 -5.53 4.37 -6.15
CA HIS A 105 -4.30 5.10 -5.86
C HIS A 105 -3.62 4.49 -4.64
N TYR A 106 -2.30 4.45 -4.67
CA TYR A 106 -1.51 4.13 -3.49
C TYR A 106 -0.33 5.08 -3.33
N ALA A 107 0.14 5.21 -2.09
CA ALA A 107 1.34 5.95 -1.75
C ALA A 107 2.17 5.17 -0.73
N CYS A 108 3.48 5.45 -0.70
CA CYS A 108 4.31 5.18 0.46
C CYS A 108 4.09 6.32 1.47
N LEU A 109 3.78 5.99 2.72
CA LEU A 109 3.54 7.00 3.76
C LEU A 109 4.85 7.69 4.19
N ILE A 110 5.95 6.93 4.22
CA ILE A 110 7.31 7.40 4.58
C ILE A 110 7.91 8.31 3.49
N HIS A 111 7.52 8.09 2.22
CA HIS A 111 8.07 8.78 1.05
C HIS A 111 6.92 9.37 0.22
N PRO A 112 6.45 10.60 0.54
CA PRO A 112 5.22 11.15 -0.03
C PRO A 112 5.23 11.34 -1.56
N PHE A 113 6.42 11.40 -2.15
CA PHE A 113 6.60 11.48 -3.60
C PHE A 113 6.37 10.14 -4.31
N MET A 114 6.40 9.02 -3.57
CA MET A 114 6.15 7.69 -4.11
C MET A 114 4.64 7.43 -4.17
N ARG A 115 4.03 7.81 -5.29
CA ARG A 115 2.62 7.57 -5.60
C ARG A 115 2.46 6.71 -6.85
N GLY A 116 1.55 5.75 -6.81
CA GLY A 116 1.26 4.89 -7.94
C GLY A 116 -0.23 4.65 -8.14
N THR A 117 -0.57 3.90 -9.18
CA THR A 117 -1.97 3.66 -9.54
C THR A 117 -2.15 2.24 -10.09
N ILE A 118 -3.20 1.56 -9.63
CA ILE A 118 -3.69 0.31 -10.21
C ILE A 118 -5.01 0.62 -10.92
N ILE A 119 -5.07 0.34 -12.22
CA ILE A 119 -6.30 0.44 -13.00
C ILE A 119 -6.84 -0.97 -13.18
N VAL A 120 -8.03 -1.21 -12.65
CA VAL A 120 -8.71 -2.50 -12.67
C VAL A 120 -9.82 -2.45 -13.70
N THR A 121 -9.72 -3.29 -14.72
CA THR A 121 -10.77 -3.47 -15.72
C THR A 121 -11.68 -4.62 -15.34
N LYS A 122 -12.77 -4.79 -16.09
CA LYS A 122 -13.50 -6.06 -16.09
C LYS A 122 -12.61 -7.20 -16.58
#